data_AF-A0A2A2KLM6-F1
#
_entry.id   AF-A0A2A2KLM6-F1
#
_cell.length_a   1.000
_cell.length_b   1.000
_cell.length_c   1.000
_cell.angle_alpha   90.00
_cell.angle_beta   90.00
_cell.angle_gamma   90.00
#
_symmetry.space_group_name_H-M   'P 1'
#
loop_
_entity.id
_entity.type
_entity.pdbx_description
1 polymer ?
#
loop_
_entity_poly.entity_id
_entity_poly.type
_entity_poly.pdbx_seq_one_letter_code
_entity_poly.pdbx_strand_id
1 'polypeptide(L)'
;MRSRPASPCAAHPTVRSSIAANPQQENPANGYIVSANYQPPGALPVPGYYNLADRGRQLDRLLRDPDIKWDTQNSQALQLDTSTDYGPRTLAPLLGTLRNAHTLTHNHPLGVKKPLNLLFNVGPYAAPGTHEVPNNLSAKIGPAPWPVTYGPSTRRLIDFADAGAALTINPVGQSGVPFDRHYGDQAEDYIEGRYHKARMGVIPAQSTLRLMPR
;
A
#
# COMPACT_ATOMS: atom_id res chain seq x y z
N MET A 1 65.84 -4.27 13.82
CA MET A 1 65.49 -4.33 12.39
C MET A 1 64.95 -5.72 12.08
N ARG A 2 63.65 -5.85 11.80
CA ARG A 2 63.08 -7.10 11.24
C ARG A 2 62.65 -6.79 9.80
N SER A 3 63.24 -7.51 8.85
CA SER A 3 62.90 -7.45 7.43
C SER A 3 61.46 -7.93 7.23
N ARG A 4 60.64 -7.12 6.56
CA ARG A 4 59.33 -7.54 6.06
C ARG A 4 59.54 -8.47 4.86
N PRO A 5 58.85 -9.61 4.76
CA PRO A 5 58.90 -10.42 3.55
C PRO A 5 58.20 -9.66 2.42
N ALA A 6 58.76 -9.75 1.21
CA ALA A 6 58.17 -9.18 0.01
C ALA A 6 56.81 -9.84 -0.27
N SER A 7 55.78 -9.04 -0.52
CA SER A 7 54.48 -9.52 -1.00
C SER A 7 54.67 -10.27 -2.33
N PRO A 8 54.07 -11.46 -2.51
CA PRO A 8 54.11 -12.12 -3.81
C PRO A 8 53.35 -11.29 -4.85
N CYS A 9 53.95 -11.13 -6.03
CA CYS A 9 53.28 -10.58 -7.21
C CYS A 9 51.98 -11.35 -7.46
N ALA A 10 50.88 -10.62 -7.68
CA ALA A 10 49.63 -11.21 -8.12
C ALA A 10 49.85 -12.01 -9.41
N ALA A 11 49.53 -13.30 -9.40
CA ALA A 11 49.60 -14.15 -10.57
C ALA A 11 48.66 -13.61 -11.67
N HIS A 12 49.18 -13.46 -12.88
CA HIS A 12 48.36 -13.13 -14.05
C HIS A 12 47.39 -14.30 -14.34
N PRO A 13 46.10 -14.05 -14.60
CA PRO A 13 45.18 -15.12 -14.98
C PRO A 13 45.56 -15.67 -16.36
N THR A 14 46.04 -16.91 -16.40
CA THR A 14 46.61 -17.57 -17.59
C THR A 14 45.59 -18.24 -18.50
N VAL A 15 44.30 -18.22 -18.17
CA VAL A 15 43.24 -18.87 -18.98
C VAL A 15 42.06 -17.91 -19.17
N ARG A 16 41.80 -17.53 -20.42
CA ARG A 16 40.54 -16.87 -20.80
C ARG A 16 39.44 -17.93 -20.87
N SER A 17 38.26 -17.63 -20.32
CA SER A 17 37.09 -18.49 -20.48
C SER A 17 36.71 -18.62 -21.96
N SER A 18 36.18 -19.78 -22.36
CA SER A 18 35.58 -19.96 -23.69
C SER A 18 34.40 -19.00 -23.86
N ILE A 19 34.20 -18.48 -25.07
CA ILE A 19 33.03 -17.63 -25.42
C ILE A 19 31.73 -18.37 -25.10
N ALA A 20 31.69 -19.68 -25.32
CA ALA A 20 30.51 -20.51 -25.03
C ALA A 20 30.16 -20.59 -23.53
N ALA A 21 31.10 -20.24 -22.65
CA ALA A 21 30.87 -20.20 -21.20
C ALA A 21 30.32 -18.85 -20.71
N ASN A 22 30.25 -17.83 -21.57
CA ASN A 22 29.67 -16.55 -21.22
C ASN A 22 28.12 -16.63 -21.26
N PRO A 23 27.40 -15.89 -20.41
CA PRO A 23 25.95 -15.77 -20.54
C PRO A 23 25.57 -15.27 -21.92
N GLN A 24 24.69 -16.01 -22.61
CA GLN A 24 24.25 -15.72 -23.97
C GLN A 24 22.80 -16.17 -24.17
N GLN A 25 22.12 -15.55 -25.13
CA GLN A 25 20.76 -15.92 -25.53
C GLN A 25 20.67 -15.82 -27.06
N GLU A 26 19.99 -16.78 -27.67
CA GLU A 26 19.67 -16.82 -29.09
C GLU A 26 18.19 -17.19 -29.24
N ASN A 27 17.45 -16.38 -30.00
CA ASN A 27 16.02 -16.58 -30.28
C ASN A 27 15.19 -17.01 -29.05
N PRO A 28 15.21 -16.24 -27.95
CA PRO A 28 14.51 -16.62 -26.74
C PRO A 28 12.99 -16.66 -26.98
N ALA A 29 12.28 -17.54 -26.27
CA ALA A 29 10.85 -17.81 -26.50
C ALA A 29 9.94 -16.57 -26.27
N ASN A 30 10.40 -15.59 -25.49
CA ASN A 30 9.72 -14.32 -25.29
C ASN A 30 9.87 -13.33 -26.47
N GLY A 31 10.74 -13.63 -27.44
CA GLY A 31 10.89 -12.86 -28.68
C GLY A 31 11.77 -11.61 -28.59
N TYR A 32 12.43 -11.34 -27.46
CA TYR A 32 13.30 -10.17 -27.30
C TYR A 32 14.49 -10.45 -26.38
N ILE A 33 15.57 -9.70 -26.61
CA ILE A 33 16.74 -9.65 -25.74
C ILE A 33 16.82 -8.24 -25.16
N VAL A 34 17.07 -8.15 -23.85
CA VAL A 34 17.21 -6.88 -23.14
C VAL A 34 18.52 -6.82 -22.38
N SER A 35 19.22 -5.69 -22.50
CA SER A 35 20.41 -5.37 -21.72
C SER A 35 20.36 -3.90 -21.34
N ALA A 36 20.63 -3.63 -20.06
CA ALA A 36 20.59 -2.27 -19.53
C ALA A 36 21.69 -2.11 -18.45
N ASN A 37 22.90 -2.59 -18.73
CA ASN A 37 24.05 -2.52 -17.82
C ASN A 37 23.79 -3.11 -16.41
N TYR A 38 22.77 -3.94 -16.25
CA TYR A 38 22.50 -4.69 -15.02
C TYR A 38 23.10 -6.10 -15.15
N GLN A 39 23.18 -6.82 -14.04
CA GLN A 39 23.70 -8.19 -14.01
C GLN A 39 23.00 -9.05 -15.07
N PRO A 40 23.72 -9.65 -16.03
CA PRO A 40 23.10 -10.53 -17.02
C PRO A 40 22.46 -11.75 -16.34
N PRO A 41 21.33 -12.24 -16.87
CA PRO A 41 20.74 -13.48 -16.38
C PRO A 41 21.68 -14.64 -16.64
N GLY A 42 21.84 -15.54 -15.67
CA GLY A 42 22.72 -16.70 -15.78
C GLY A 42 22.73 -17.51 -14.48
N ALA A 43 23.21 -18.76 -14.57
CA ALA A 43 23.29 -19.64 -13.41
C ALA A 43 24.31 -19.16 -12.36
N LEU A 44 25.34 -18.43 -12.81
CA LEU A 44 26.38 -17.86 -11.96
C LEU A 44 26.46 -16.34 -12.18
N PRO A 45 26.62 -15.54 -11.10
CA PRO A 45 26.86 -14.12 -11.24
C PRO A 45 28.22 -13.89 -11.91
N VAL A 46 28.21 -13.10 -12.98
CA VAL A 46 29.43 -12.58 -13.61
C VAL A 46 29.92 -11.41 -12.76
N PRO A 47 31.16 -11.42 -12.23
CA PRO A 47 31.69 -10.31 -11.46
C PRO A 47 31.79 -9.03 -12.31
N GLY A 48 31.37 -7.89 -11.75
CA GLY A 48 31.45 -6.61 -12.45
C GLY A 48 30.74 -5.48 -11.71
N TYR A 49 30.91 -4.26 -12.24
CA TYR A 49 30.18 -3.08 -11.79
C TYR A 49 28.92 -2.94 -12.62
N TYR A 50 27.79 -3.33 -12.04
CA TYR A 50 26.49 -3.25 -12.69
C TYR A 50 25.63 -2.15 -12.08
N ASN A 51 24.79 -1.56 -12.91
CA ASN A 51 23.68 -0.74 -12.45
C ASN A 51 22.61 -1.61 -11.77
N LEU A 52 21.76 -0.99 -10.95
CA LEU A 52 20.57 -1.64 -10.42
C LEU A 52 19.66 -2.11 -11.56
N ALA A 53 18.96 -3.23 -11.33
CA ALA A 53 18.15 -3.89 -12.36
C ALA A 53 16.82 -3.19 -12.70
N ASP A 54 16.52 -2.02 -12.11
CA ASP A 54 15.24 -1.31 -12.29
C ASP A 54 14.93 -0.98 -13.75
N ARG A 55 15.90 -0.44 -14.50
CA ARG A 55 15.71 -0.16 -15.93
C ARG A 55 15.49 -1.43 -16.74
N GLY A 56 16.22 -2.50 -16.41
CA GLY A 56 16.03 -3.81 -17.03
C GLY A 56 14.63 -4.38 -16.79
N ARG A 57 14.13 -4.27 -15.55
CA ARG A 57 12.75 -4.67 -15.20
C ARG A 57 11.69 -3.85 -15.93
N GLN A 58 11.90 -2.54 -16.05
CA GLN A 58 10.97 -1.67 -16.78
C GLN A 58 10.93 -2.01 -18.27
N LEU A 59 12.10 -2.21 -18.90
CA LEU A 59 12.20 -2.65 -20.29
C LEU A 59 11.54 -4.02 -20.48
N ASP A 60 11.79 -4.98 -19.58
CA ASP A 60 11.14 -6.30 -19.63
C ASP A 60 9.61 -6.18 -19.53
N ARG A 61 9.09 -5.32 -18.63
CA ARG A 61 7.64 -5.05 -18.49
C ARG A 61 7.02 -4.52 -19.77
N LEU A 62 7.67 -3.58 -20.44
CA LEU A 62 7.16 -3.00 -21.69
C LEU A 62 7.28 -4.00 -22.85
N LEU A 63 8.42 -4.71 -22.96
CA LEU A 63 8.66 -5.64 -24.06
C LEU A 63 7.75 -6.87 -24.03
N ARG A 64 7.34 -7.31 -22.83
CA ARG A 64 6.43 -8.45 -22.65
C ARG A 64 4.95 -8.12 -22.76
N ASP A 65 4.58 -6.84 -22.84
CA ASP A 65 3.18 -6.42 -22.86
C ASP A 65 2.55 -6.81 -24.22
N PRO A 66 1.58 -7.74 -24.26
CA PRO A 66 1.00 -8.23 -25.51
C PRO A 66 0.16 -7.16 -26.24
N ASP A 67 -0.24 -6.11 -25.55
CA ASP A 67 -1.06 -5.03 -26.08
C ASP A 67 -0.21 -4.01 -26.86
N ILE A 68 1.11 -3.98 -26.63
CA ILE A 68 2.04 -3.13 -27.37
C ILE A 68 2.40 -3.79 -28.72
N LYS A 69 2.17 -3.06 -29.82
CA LYS A 69 2.58 -3.47 -31.17
C LYS A 69 3.86 -2.75 -31.58
N TRP A 70 4.89 -3.50 -31.96
CA TRP A 70 6.19 -2.91 -32.27
C TRP A 70 6.21 -2.25 -33.64
N ASP A 71 6.13 -0.93 -33.62
CA ASP A 71 6.37 -0.03 -34.74
C ASP A 71 7.36 1.07 -34.32
N THR A 72 7.67 2.00 -35.22
CA THR A 72 8.58 3.12 -34.93
C THR A 72 8.10 3.98 -33.77
N GLN A 73 6.79 4.21 -33.67
CA GLN A 73 6.20 5.07 -32.63
C GLN A 73 6.35 4.44 -31.24
N ASN A 74 5.96 3.18 -31.09
CA ASN A 74 6.05 2.46 -29.81
C ASN A 74 7.50 2.16 -29.42
N SER A 75 8.39 1.97 -30.40
CA SER A 75 9.84 1.86 -30.13
C SER A 75 10.40 3.17 -29.57
N GLN A 76 10.01 4.32 -30.13
CA GLN A 76 10.40 5.61 -29.61
C GLN A 76 9.81 5.87 -28.21
N ALA A 77 8.55 5.48 -27.98
CA ALA A 77 7.92 5.58 -26.67
C ALA A 77 8.67 4.77 -25.61
N LEU A 78 9.08 3.54 -25.93
CA LEU A 78 9.90 2.71 -25.04
C LEU A 78 11.27 3.36 -24.72
N GLN A 79 11.91 3.99 -25.70
CA GLN A 79 13.19 4.69 -25.47
C GLN A 79 13.06 5.93 -24.59
N LEU A 80 11.91 6.61 -24.65
CA LEU A 80 11.64 7.85 -23.92
C LEU A 80 10.92 7.62 -22.59
N ASP A 81 10.64 6.37 -22.21
CA ASP A 81 9.96 6.03 -20.97
C ASP A 81 10.73 6.53 -19.74
N THR A 82 10.02 7.22 -18.85
CA THR A 82 10.54 7.75 -17.58
C THR A 82 9.90 7.08 -16.37
N SER A 83 9.09 6.04 -16.57
CA SER A 83 8.40 5.34 -15.50
C SER A 83 9.29 4.30 -14.80
N THR A 84 9.01 4.06 -13.52
CA THR A 84 9.73 3.07 -12.71
C THR A 84 8.88 2.62 -11.53
N ASP A 85 9.03 1.35 -11.15
CA ASP A 85 8.43 0.81 -9.92
C ASP A 85 9.37 0.88 -8.71
N TYR A 86 10.53 1.53 -8.85
CA TYR A 86 11.56 1.61 -7.80
C TYR A 86 10.99 2.13 -6.48
N GLY A 87 10.24 3.23 -6.50
CA GLY A 87 9.61 3.83 -5.32
C GLY A 87 8.66 2.86 -4.62
N PRO A 88 7.57 2.40 -5.29
CA PRO A 88 6.64 1.43 -4.71
C PRO A 88 7.33 0.18 -4.16
N ARG A 89 8.27 -0.41 -4.90
CA ARG A 89 8.98 -1.62 -4.49
C ARG A 89 9.90 -1.39 -3.29
N THR A 90 10.60 -0.27 -3.25
CA THR A 90 11.53 0.07 -2.16
C THR A 90 10.79 0.44 -0.87
N LEU A 91 9.64 1.09 -0.99
CA LEU A 91 8.82 1.50 0.15
C LEU A 91 7.85 0.40 0.61
N ALA A 92 7.57 -0.63 -0.20
CA ALA A 92 6.63 -1.70 0.13
C ALA A 92 6.87 -2.34 1.51
N PRO A 93 8.11 -2.70 1.92
CA PRO A 93 8.36 -3.26 3.25
C PRO A 93 8.05 -2.30 4.40
N LEU A 94 8.11 -0.99 4.16
CA LEU A 94 7.85 0.05 5.17
C LEU A 94 6.35 0.37 5.31
N LEU A 95 5.50 -0.08 4.37
CA LEU A 95 4.07 0.26 4.38
C LEU A 95 3.38 -0.15 5.68
N GLY A 96 3.74 -1.29 6.27
CA GLY A 96 3.20 -1.73 7.56
C GLY A 96 3.55 -0.76 8.69
N THR A 97 4.82 -0.35 8.78
CA THR A 97 5.28 0.65 9.76
C THR A 97 4.62 2.01 9.56
N LEU A 98 4.49 2.46 8.31
CA LEU A 98 3.84 3.73 7.97
C LEU A 98 2.35 3.71 8.33
N ARG A 99 1.64 2.59 8.08
CA ARG A 99 0.25 2.40 8.50
C ARG A 99 0.08 2.45 10.01
N ASN A 100 0.99 1.82 10.77
CA ASN A 100 0.95 1.87 12.23
C ASN A 100 1.22 3.26 12.80
N ALA A 101 1.90 4.13 12.04
CA ALA A 101 2.15 5.52 12.41
C ALA A 101 0.97 6.46 12.06
N HIS A 102 0.08 6.06 11.16
CA HIS A 102 -1.12 6.81 10.81
C HIS A 102 -2.32 6.25 11.56
N THR A 103 -2.80 6.94 12.60
CA THR A 103 -3.79 6.36 13.52
C THR A 103 -5.04 7.20 13.67
N LEU A 104 -6.17 6.52 13.81
CA LEU A 104 -7.46 7.11 14.15
C LEU A 104 -7.77 6.85 15.63
N THR A 105 -7.97 7.94 16.37
CA THR A 105 -8.53 7.89 17.73
C THR A 105 -9.73 8.82 17.78
N HIS A 106 -10.89 8.28 18.13
CA HIS A 106 -12.09 9.06 18.40
C HIS A 106 -11.99 9.64 19.81
N ASN A 107 -11.59 10.90 19.90
CA ASN A 107 -11.38 11.57 21.17
C ASN A 107 -12.72 12.02 21.78
N HIS A 108 -12.91 11.70 23.06
CA HIS A 108 -14.01 12.22 23.85
C HIS A 108 -13.58 13.49 24.62
N PRO A 109 -14.45 14.49 24.84
CA PRO A 109 -14.09 15.70 25.60
C PRO A 109 -13.53 15.41 27.01
N LEU A 110 -14.10 14.42 27.72
CA LEU A 110 -13.58 13.98 29.02
C LEU A 110 -12.26 13.18 28.90
N GLY A 111 -11.98 12.60 27.73
CA GLY A 111 -10.76 11.85 27.44
C GLY A 111 -9.54 12.71 27.15
N VAL A 112 -9.67 14.04 27.11
CA VAL A 112 -8.54 14.96 26.87
C VAL A 112 -7.50 14.89 28.00
N LYS A 113 -7.92 14.59 29.23
CA LYS A 113 -7.03 14.47 30.39
C LYS A 113 -6.68 13.00 30.65
N LYS A 114 -5.39 12.70 30.75
CA LYS A 114 -4.94 11.36 31.18
C LYS A 114 -5.27 11.14 32.66
N PRO A 115 -5.69 9.94 33.09
CA PRO A 115 -5.84 8.71 32.30
C PRO A 115 -7.24 8.50 31.70
N LEU A 116 -8.13 9.50 31.74
CA LEU A 116 -9.52 9.35 31.27
C LEU A 116 -9.62 9.01 29.78
N ASN A 117 -8.59 9.31 28.99
CA ASN A 117 -8.46 8.86 27.60
C ASN A 117 -8.63 7.35 27.45
N LEU A 118 -8.21 6.55 28.44
CA LEU A 118 -8.31 5.09 28.40
C LEU A 118 -9.74 4.57 28.57
N LEU A 119 -10.63 5.39 29.13
CA LEU A 119 -12.03 5.02 29.39
C LEU A 119 -12.97 5.53 28.31
N PHE A 120 -12.71 6.73 27.78
CA PHE A 120 -13.66 7.42 26.91
C PHE A 120 -13.27 7.46 25.44
N ASN A 121 -11.98 7.39 25.10
CA ASN A 121 -11.57 7.41 23.70
C ASN A 121 -11.72 6.02 23.09
N VAL A 122 -12.02 5.98 21.79
CA VAL A 122 -12.10 4.74 21.02
C VAL A 122 -10.95 4.71 20.02
N GLY A 123 -10.14 3.65 20.05
CA GLY A 123 -8.85 3.53 19.34
C GLY A 123 -7.63 3.62 20.26
N PRO A 124 -6.40 3.78 19.73
CA PRO A 124 -6.08 4.07 18.34
C PRO A 124 -6.18 2.85 17.41
N TYR A 125 -6.61 3.08 16.17
CA TYR A 125 -6.56 2.09 15.09
C TYR A 125 -5.58 2.54 14.00
N ALA A 126 -4.88 1.61 13.36
CA ALA A 126 -4.09 1.91 12.16
C ALA A 126 -5.04 2.29 11.02
N ALA A 127 -4.94 3.52 10.54
CA ALA A 127 -5.86 4.09 9.56
C ALA A 127 -5.37 3.81 8.12
N PRO A 128 -6.24 3.33 7.22
CA PRO A 128 -5.95 3.29 5.80
C PRO A 128 -6.16 4.67 5.16
N GLY A 129 -5.55 4.90 4.00
CA GLY A 129 -5.75 6.12 3.23
C GLY A 129 -5.13 7.37 3.86
N THR A 130 -5.43 8.53 3.26
CA THR A 130 -5.01 9.87 3.67
C THR A 130 -5.79 10.89 2.81
N HIS A 131 -5.37 12.16 2.78
CA HIS A 131 -6.03 13.27 2.10
C HIS A 131 -6.40 13.00 0.62
N GLU A 132 -5.53 12.30 -0.11
CA GLU A 132 -5.59 12.16 -1.57
C GLU A 132 -6.38 10.94 -2.07
N VAL A 133 -7.06 10.21 -1.19
CA VAL A 133 -7.82 9.00 -1.58
C VAL A 133 -9.29 9.07 -1.16
N PRO A 134 -10.21 8.35 -1.83
CA PRO A 134 -11.65 8.41 -1.52
C PRO A 134 -11.99 8.07 -0.07
N ASN A 135 -11.30 7.09 0.53
CA ASN A 135 -11.36 6.84 1.97
C ASN A 135 -10.46 7.84 2.70
N ASN A 136 -10.91 9.09 2.73
CA ASN A 136 -10.13 10.25 3.14
C ASN A 136 -10.00 10.33 4.67
N LEU A 137 -9.09 9.57 5.27
CA LEU A 137 -8.69 9.70 6.67
C LEU A 137 -7.48 10.65 6.76
N SER A 138 -7.70 11.93 6.51
CA SER A 138 -6.66 12.96 6.45
C SER A 138 -5.86 13.10 7.74
N ALA A 139 -4.55 13.34 7.61
CA ALA A 139 -3.66 13.81 8.67
C ALA A 139 -2.81 14.99 8.18
N LYS A 140 -2.23 15.75 9.11
CA LYS A 140 -1.25 16.79 8.76
C LYS A 140 0.05 16.16 8.26
N ILE A 141 0.60 16.69 7.17
CA ILE A 141 1.92 16.28 6.67
C ILE A 141 3.00 16.83 7.61
N GLY A 142 3.89 15.96 8.09
CA GLY A 142 4.95 16.30 9.04
C GLY A 142 5.69 15.06 9.54
N PRO A 143 6.46 15.15 10.62
CA PRO A 143 7.04 13.97 11.27
C PRO A 143 5.95 13.04 11.83
N ALA A 144 6.16 11.73 11.74
CA ALA A 144 5.30 10.74 12.39
C ALA A 144 5.32 10.90 13.94
N PRO A 145 4.24 10.53 14.64
CA PRO A 145 3.01 9.90 14.13
C PRO A 145 2.06 10.89 13.43
N TRP A 146 1.20 10.36 12.55
CA TRP A 146 0.22 11.11 11.75
C TRP A 146 -1.20 10.81 12.23
N PRO A 147 -1.67 11.44 13.32
CA PRO A 147 -3.04 11.23 13.78
C PRO A 147 -4.05 11.76 12.74
N VAL A 148 -5.10 10.98 12.49
CA VAL A 148 -6.22 11.39 11.64
C VAL A 148 -6.90 12.61 12.28
N THR A 149 -7.05 13.67 11.50
CA THR A 149 -7.71 14.93 11.92
C THR A 149 -9.05 15.13 11.23
N TYR A 150 -9.29 14.47 10.10
CA TYR A 150 -10.52 14.59 9.33
C TYR A 150 -10.83 13.28 8.62
N GLY A 151 -12.13 12.96 8.51
CA GLY A 151 -12.57 11.87 7.64
C GLY A 151 -14.08 11.70 7.63
N PRO A 152 -14.57 10.64 6.98
CA PRO A 152 -16.01 10.40 6.81
C PRO A 152 -16.75 10.35 8.16
N SER A 153 -17.85 11.09 8.27
CA SER A 153 -18.72 11.07 9.46
C SER A 153 -19.70 9.88 9.47
N THR A 154 -19.90 9.26 8.31
CA THR A 154 -20.67 8.03 8.08
C THR A 154 -20.38 7.56 6.65
N ARG A 155 -20.62 6.29 6.34
CA ARG A 155 -20.65 5.80 4.96
C ARG A 155 -21.95 5.05 4.72
N ARG A 156 -22.56 5.25 3.56
CA ARG A 156 -23.83 4.63 3.16
C ARG A 156 -23.76 4.17 1.71
N LEU A 157 -24.25 2.97 1.44
CA LEU A 157 -24.42 2.43 0.10
C LEU A 157 -25.89 2.04 -0.05
N ILE A 158 -26.54 2.57 -1.07
CA ILE A 158 -27.97 2.34 -1.33
C ILE A 158 -28.09 1.96 -2.80
N ASP A 159 -28.59 0.76 -3.04
CA ASP A 159 -29.11 0.38 -4.35
C ASP A 159 -30.57 0.81 -4.42
N PHE A 160 -30.93 1.64 -5.40
CA PHE A 160 -32.32 2.10 -5.55
C PHE A 160 -33.24 1.03 -6.15
N ALA A 161 -32.70 0.00 -6.79
CA ALA A 161 -33.50 -1.15 -7.21
C ALA A 161 -33.84 -2.08 -6.02
N ASP A 162 -33.00 -2.12 -5.00
CA ASP A 162 -33.23 -2.85 -3.74
C ASP A 162 -32.70 -2.07 -2.52
N ALA A 163 -33.52 -1.14 -2.02
CA ALA A 163 -33.18 -0.39 -0.82
C ALA A 163 -33.05 -1.28 0.42
N GLY A 164 -33.61 -2.50 0.40
CA GLY A 164 -33.49 -3.48 1.48
C GLY A 164 -32.07 -4.05 1.62
N ALA A 165 -31.23 -3.92 0.59
CA ALA A 165 -29.82 -4.30 0.60
C ALA A 165 -28.87 -3.17 1.07
N ALA A 166 -29.40 -2.02 1.50
CA ALA A 166 -28.60 -0.88 1.90
C ALA A 166 -27.58 -1.23 3.00
N LEU A 167 -26.38 -0.64 2.90
CA LEU A 167 -25.29 -0.80 3.84
C LEU A 167 -24.94 0.55 4.48
N THR A 168 -24.60 0.53 5.76
CA THR A 168 -24.23 1.73 6.53
C THR A 168 -23.16 1.41 7.57
N ILE A 169 -22.37 2.42 7.93
CA ILE A 169 -21.40 2.34 9.01
C ILE A 169 -21.21 3.72 9.64
N ASN A 170 -21.12 3.75 10.97
CA ASN A 170 -20.72 4.94 11.72
C ASN A 170 -19.25 4.82 12.16
N PRO A 171 -18.53 5.95 12.34
CA PRO A 171 -17.14 5.92 12.80
C PRO A 171 -16.93 5.31 14.19
N VAL A 172 -17.95 5.33 15.05
CA VAL A 172 -17.89 4.82 16.42
C VAL A 172 -18.99 3.81 16.70
N GLY A 173 -20.19 4.27 17.05
CA GLY A 173 -21.36 3.45 17.28
C GLY A 173 -22.62 4.28 17.14
N GLN A 174 -23.74 3.79 17.66
CA GLN A 174 -25.02 4.50 17.62
C GLN A 174 -25.35 5.22 18.94
N SER A 175 -24.59 4.98 20.01
CA SER A 175 -24.78 5.62 21.30
C SER A 175 -23.70 6.65 21.58
N GLY A 176 -24.12 7.82 22.11
CA GLY A 176 -23.20 8.81 22.69
C GLY A 176 -22.97 8.63 24.19
N VAL A 177 -23.59 7.62 24.82
CA VAL A 177 -23.52 7.39 26.26
C VAL A 177 -22.31 6.50 26.57
N PRO A 178 -21.34 6.96 27.39
CA PRO A 178 -20.22 6.13 27.79
C PRO A 178 -20.68 4.81 28.42
N PHE A 179 -19.97 3.72 28.11
CA PHE A 179 -20.24 2.35 28.58
C PHE A 179 -21.51 1.69 28.04
N ASP A 180 -22.28 2.36 27.18
CA ASP A 180 -23.30 1.69 26.39
C ASP A 180 -22.64 0.70 25.41
N ARG A 181 -23.28 -0.45 25.19
CA ARG A 181 -22.76 -1.48 24.28
C ARG A 181 -22.57 -0.97 22.85
N HIS A 182 -23.28 0.09 22.45
CA HIS A 182 -23.22 0.73 21.14
C HIS A 182 -22.42 2.03 21.12
N TYR A 183 -21.56 2.28 22.12
CA TYR A 183 -20.73 3.48 22.19
C TYR A 183 -19.61 3.48 21.14
N GLY A 184 -18.99 2.32 20.90
CA GLY A 184 -17.85 2.17 19.98
C GLY A 184 -17.83 0.84 19.24
N ASP A 185 -18.97 0.15 19.15
CA ASP A 185 -19.10 -1.20 18.59
C ASP A 185 -18.90 -1.29 17.07
N GLN A 186 -18.91 -0.17 16.36
CA GLN A 186 -18.66 -0.10 14.91
C GLN A 186 -17.26 0.46 14.57
N ALA A 187 -16.47 0.91 15.55
CA ALA A 187 -15.23 1.64 15.26
C ALA A 187 -14.17 0.79 14.52
N GLU A 188 -14.04 -0.48 14.89
CA GLU A 188 -13.15 -1.42 14.23
C GLU A 188 -13.67 -1.81 12.82
N ASP A 189 -14.97 -2.08 12.69
CA ASP A 189 -15.59 -2.32 11.38
C ASP A 189 -15.42 -1.10 10.45
N TYR A 190 -15.58 0.11 10.98
CA TYR A 190 -15.39 1.36 10.26
C TYR A 190 -13.96 1.52 9.73
N ILE A 191 -12.94 1.25 10.55
CA ILE A 191 -11.55 1.41 10.12
C ILE A 191 -11.13 0.34 9.12
N GLU A 192 -11.68 -0.87 9.25
CA GLU A 192 -11.41 -2.00 8.36
C GLU A 192 -12.30 -2.02 7.10
N GLY A 193 -13.20 -1.05 6.97
CA GLY A 193 -14.06 -0.89 5.79
C GLY A 193 -15.20 -1.91 5.73
N ARG A 194 -15.58 -2.51 6.85
CA ARG A 194 -16.76 -3.36 6.98
C ARG A 194 -18.01 -2.51 7.22
N TYR A 195 -19.13 -2.95 6.65
CA TYR A 195 -20.41 -2.25 6.72
C TYR A 195 -21.46 -3.14 7.37
N HIS A 196 -22.47 -2.53 8.00
CA HIS A 196 -23.63 -3.21 8.53
C HIS A 196 -24.85 -2.98 7.63
N LYS A 197 -25.77 -3.95 7.62
CA LYS A 197 -27.03 -3.82 6.88
C LYS A 197 -27.91 -2.73 7.51
N ALA A 198 -28.30 -1.75 6.71
CA ALA A 198 -29.29 -0.75 7.09
C ALA A 198 -30.70 -1.33 6.93
N ARG A 199 -31.60 -1.03 7.87
CA ARG A 199 -33.01 -1.41 7.75
C ARG A 199 -33.77 -0.30 7.02
N MET A 200 -33.80 -0.36 5.69
CA MET A 200 -34.42 0.64 4.80
C MET A 200 -35.63 0.11 4.00
N GLY A 201 -35.97 -1.18 4.13
CA GLY A 201 -37.16 -1.78 3.51
C GLY A 201 -38.45 -1.57 4.33
N VAL A 202 -39.54 -2.21 3.91
CA VAL A 202 -40.78 -2.25 4.71
C VAL A 202 -40.50 -3.03 6.00
N ILE A 203 -40.48 -2.32 7.13
CA ILE A 203 -40.35 -2.92 8.46
C ILE A 203 -41.75 -3.00 9.06
N PRO A 204 -42.30 -4.20 9.32
CA PRO A 204 -43.57 -4.33 10.03
C PRO A 204 -43.47 -3.65 11.40
N ALA A 205 -44.40 -2.75 11.69
CA ALA A 205 -44.47 -2.12 13.00
C ALA A 205 -44.72 -3.20 14.07
N GLN A 206 -43.84 -3.29 15.06
CA GLN A 206 -44.02 -4.22 16.19
C GLN A 206 -44.98 -3.67 17.24
N SER A 207 -45.08 -2.34 17.33
CA SER A 207 -46.00 -1.63 18.22
C SER A 207 -46.23 -0.19 17.73
N THR A 208 -47.27 0.47 18.22
CA THR A 208 -47.58 1.87 17.92
C THR A 208 -47.30 2.72 19.16
N LEU A 209 -46.36 3.66 19.06
CA LEU A 209 -46.15 4.67 20.10
C LEU A 209 -47.23 5.74 19.99
N ARG A 210 -48.11 5.84 20.99
CA ARG A 210 -49.11 6.90 21.08
C ARG A 210 -48.56 8.04 21.92
N LEU A 211 -48.13 9.12 21.26
CA LEU A 211 -47.72 10.35 21.95
C LEU A 211 -48.98 11.03 22.49
N MET A 212 -49.05 11.22 23.80
CA MET A 212 -50.09 12.05 24.42
C MET A 212 -49.57 13.48 24.55
N PRO A 213 -50.34 14.50 24.11
CA PRO A 213 -49.97 15.89 24.38
C PRO A 213 -49.88 16.10 25.89
N ARG A 214 -48.87 16.86 26.31
CA ARG A 214 -48.74 17.34 27.69
C ARG A 214 -49.68 18.51 27.93
#